data_AF-A0A517PRC0-F1
#
_entry.id   AF-A0A517PRC0-F1
#
_cell.length_a   1.000
_cell.length_b   1.000
_cell.length_c   1.000
_cell.angle_alpha   90.00
_cell.angle_beta   90.00
_cell.angle_gamma   90.00
#
_symmetry.space_group_name_H-M   'P 1'
#
loop_
_entity.id
_entity.type
_entity.pdbx_description
1 polymer ?
#
loop_
_entity_poly.entity_id
_entity_poly.type
_entity_poly.pdbx_seq_one_letter_code
_entity_poly.pdbx_strand_id
1 'polypeptide(L)' 'MREKGAAPELAAELGDFVTEKKASVRDLQSTILHLTGLDARKLKVPYQGLDQRLIGPADEDHLLEGVLA' A
#
# COMPACT_ATOMS: atom_id res chain seq x y z
N MET A 1 -6.91 30.56 -7.88
CA MET A 1 -7.90 29.63 -7.30
C MET A 1 -7.41 28.22 -7.55
N ARG A 2 -6.94 27.51 -6.51
CA ARG A 2 -6.72 26.07 -6.53
C ARG A 2 -7.44 25.52 -5.30
N GLU A 3 -8.55 24.82 -5.51
CA GLU A 3 -9.21 24.07 -4.46
C GLU A 3 -8.23 23.02 -3.93
N LYS A 4 -7.88 23.13 -2.65
CA LYS A 4 -7.20 22.05 -1.93
C LYS A 4 -8.24 20.96 -1.71
N GLY A 5 -8.16 19.91 -2.53
CA GLY A 5 -8.93 18.68 -2.36
C GLY A 5 -8.75 18.10 -0.95
N ALA A 6 -9.84 17.57 -0.43
CA ALA A 6 -10.00 17.00 0.89
C ALA A 6 -8.92 15.93 1.21
N ALA A 7 -8.05 16.24 2.17
CA ALA A 7 -7.21 15.29 2.89
C ALA A 7 -6.84 15.67 4.36
N PRO A 8 -7.37 16.74 5.01
CA PRO A 8 -6.90 17.09 6.35
C PRO A 8 -7.52 16.26 7.49
N GLU A 9 -8.74 15.73 7.32
CA GLU A 9 -9.45 15.03 8.42
C GLU A 9 -8.80 13.71 8.80
N LEU A 10 -8.46 12.87 7.82
CA LEU A 10 -7.80 11.58 8.09
C LEU A 10 -6.40 11.79 8.72
N ALA A 11 -5.67 12.81 8.29
CA ALA A 11 -4.36 13.13 8.88
C ALA A 11 -4.49 13.65 10.33
N ALA A 12 -5.55 14.41 10.63
CA ALA A 12 -5.85 14.87 11.99
C ALA A 12 -6.29 13.72 12.91
N GLU A 13 -7.03 12.74 12.40
CA GLU A 13 -7.45 11.55 13.14
C GLU A 13 -6.27 10.59 13.41
N LEU A 14 -5.33 10.48 12.48
CA LEU A 14 -4.20 9.56 12.57
C LEU A 14 -2.97 10.12 13.33
N GLY A 15 -2.85 11.44 13.51
CA GLY A 15 -1.86 12.08 14.39
C GLY A 15 -0.38 11.70 14.14
N ASP A 16 0.46 11.85 15.19
CA ASP A 16 1.92 11.60 15.16
C ASP A 16 2.30 10.14 14.80
N PHE A 17 1.38 9.19 14.97
CA PHE A 17 1.59 7.76 14.68
C PHE A 17 1.87 7.47 13.21
N VAL A 18 1.43 8.32 12.28
CA VAL A 18 1.72 8.17 10.83
C VAL A 18 3.22 8.20 10.54
N THR A 19 4.02 8.82 11.42
CA THR A 19 5.48 8.94 11.23
C THR A 19 6.27 7.81 11.86
N GLU A 20 5.69 7.09 12.83
CA GLU A 20 6.31 5.96 13.52
C GLU A 20 6.07 4.67 12.73
N LYS A 21 7.11 3.88 12.46
CA LYS A 21 7.03 2.63 11.68
C LYS A 21 6.31 2.79 10.34
N LYS A 22 6.81 3.73 9.54
CA LYS A 22 6.28 4.04 8.21
C LYS A 22 6.05 2.78 7.39
N ALA A 23 4.80 2.57 7.02
CA ALA A 23 4.38 1.57 6.04
C ALA A 23 3.73 2.31 4.88
N SER A 24 4.07 1.94 3.65
CA SER A 24 3.29 2.39 2.51
C SER A 24 1.97 1.63 2.44
N VAL A 25 0.96 2.19 1.75
CA VAL A 25 -0.28 1.47 1.45
C VAL A 25 0.02 0.17 0.68
N ARG A 26 1.09 0.17 -0.11
CA ARG A 26 1.54 -0.98 -0.90
C ARG A 26 2.06 -2.12 -0.01
N ASP A 27 2.86 -1.78 0.99
CA ASP A 27 3.40 -2.75 1.97
C ASP A 27 2.26 -3.42 2.73
N LEU A 28 1.26 -2.63 3.15
CA LEU A 28 0.07 -3.14 3.81
C LEU A 28 -0.72 -4.11 2.91
N GLN A 29 -0.97 -3.73 1.66
CA GLN A 29 -1.67 -4.59 0.70
C GLN A 29 -0.90 -5.88 0.41
N SER A 30 0.42 -5.80 0.22
CA SER A 30 1.27 -6.97 -0.03
C SER A 30 1.27 -7.91 1.19
N THR A 31 1.35 -7.35 2.39
CA THR A 31 1.29 -8.11 3.65
C THR A 31 -0.05 -8.82 3.82
N ILE A 32 -1.18 -8.16 3.55
CA ILE A 32 -2.52 -8.78 3.62
C ILE A 32 -2.63 -9.95 2.63
N LEU A 33 -2.17 -9.76 1.40
CA LEU A 33 -2.18 -10.83 0.39
C LEU A 33 -1.31 -12.01 0.86
N HIS A 34 -0.11 -11.74 1.35
CA HIS A 34 0.78 -12.76 1.90
C HIS A 34 0.13 -13.58 3.03
N LEU A 35 -0.44 -12.89 4.04
CA LEU A 35 -1.10 -13.53 5.18
C LEU A 35 -2.35 -14.34 4.79
N THR A 36 -2.98 -14.00 3.66
CA THR A 36 -4.12 -14.75 3.10
C THR A 36 -3.70 -15.86 2.12
N GLY A 37 -2.39 -16.12 1.99
CA GLY A 37 -1.85 -17.17 1.12
C GLY A 37 -1.78 -16.78 -0.36
N LEU A 38 -1.98 -15.49 -0.68
CA LEU A 38 -1.90 -14.95 -2.03
C LEU A 38 -0.53 -14.31 -2.28
N ASP A 39 -0.01 -14.54 -3.47
CA ASP A 39 1.21 -13.89 -3.94
C ASP A 39 0.86 -12.63 -4.71
N ALA A 40 1.16 -11.46 -4.13
CA ALA A 40 0.87 -10.15 -4.69
C ALA A 40 1.52 -9.93 -6.08
N ARG A 41 2.56 -10.70 -6.43
CA ARG A 41 3.32 -10.57 -7.67
C ARG A 41 2.78 -11.46 -8.79
N LYS A 42 2.02 -12.50 -8.46
CA LYS A 42 1.49 -13.48 -9.43
C LYS A 42 0.19 -13.05 -10.09
N LEU A 43 -0.67 -12.33 -9.37
CA LEU A 43 -1.95 -11.85 -9.88
C LEU A 43 -1.77 -10.50 -10.58
N LYS A 44 -1.39 -10.54 -11.87
CA LYS A 44 -1.10 -9.35 -12.66
C LYS A 44 -1.86 -9.32 -13.99
N VAL A 45 -2.23 -8.13 -14.41
CA VAL A 45 -2.91 -7.87 -15.69
C VAL A 45 -2.08 -6.86 -16.49
N PRO A 46 -1.61 -7.21 -17.70
CA PRO A 46 -0.87 -6.26 -18.53
C PRO A 46 -1.81 -5.14 -19.01
N TYR A 47 -1.48 -3.89 -18.69
CA TYR A 47 -2.24 -2.72 -19.11
C TYR A 47 -1.32 -1.52 -19.28
N GLN A 48 -1.41 -0.86 -20.44
CA GLN A 48 -0.57 0.27 -20.85
C GLN A 48 0.95 -0.03 -20.77
N GLY A 49 1.35 -1.27 -21.09
CA GLY A 49 2.75 -1.69 -21.04
C GLY A 49 3.30 -1.94 -19.64
N LEU A 50 2.44 -1.92 -18.61
CA LEU A 50 2.80 -2.20 -17.23
C LEU A 50 2.05 -3.43 -16.72
N ASP A 51 2.68 -4.16 -15.79
CA ASP A 51 2.03 -5.24 -15.05
C ASP A 51 1.22 -4.65 -13.90
N GLN A 52 -0.08 -4.42 -14.10
CA GLN A 52 -0.97 -3.92 -13.06
C GLN A 52 -1.27 -5.03 -12.04
N ARG A 53 -1.18 -4.69 -10.76
CA ARG A 53 -1.48 -5.58 -9.62
C ARG A 53 -2.33 -4.81 -8.61
N LEU A 54 -2.91 -5.52 -7.64
CA LEU A 54 -3.60 -4.88 -6.50
C LEU A 54 -2.67 -3.95 -5.71
N ILE A 55 -1.39 -4.33 -5.63
CA ILE A 55 -0.31 -3.53 -5.07
C ILE A 55 0.27 -2.54 -6.06
N GLY A 56 -0.43 -2.17 -7.15
CA GLY A 56 0.06 -1.29 -8.22
C GLY A 56 1.21 -1.84 -9.09
N PRO A 57 1.68 -1.05 -10.08
CA PRO A 57 2.61 -1.51 -11.12
C PRO A 57 4.09 -1.43 -10.73
N ALA A 58 4.42 -0.77 -9.61
CA ALA A 58 5.78 -0.66 -9.11
C ALA A 58 6.22 -1.93 -8.35
N ASP A 59 7.52 -2.10 -8.21
CA ASP A 59 8.18 -3.26 -7.60
C ASP A 59 8.84 -2.90 -6.28
N GLU A 60 8.17 -2.06 -5.49
CA GLU A 60 8.71 -1.41 -4.29
C GLU A 60 7.94 -1.80 -3.02
N ASP A 61 7.23 -2.93 -3.03
CA ASP A 61 6.50 -3.43 -1.86
C ASP A 61 7.39 -4.26 -0.92
N HIS A 62 7.15 -4.13 0.38
CA HIS A 62 7.85 -4.86 1.43
C HIS A 62 6.83 -5.47 2.41
N LEU A 63 7.10 -6.67 2.90
CA LEU A 63 6.29 -7.28 3.95
C LEU A 63 6.54 -6.59 5.28
N LEU A 64 5.48 -6.31 6.02
CA LEU A 64 5.57 -5.72 7.35
C LEU A 64 5.95 -6.80 8.37
N GLU A 65 7.25 -6.91 8.68
CA GLU A 65 7.79 -7.97 9.55
C GLU A 65 7.12 -8.05 10.93
N GLY A 66 6.70 -6.92 11.49
CA GLY A 66 6.08 -6.86 12.81
C GLY A 66 4.69 -7.52 12.93
N VAL A 67 4.09 -7.97 11.83
CA VAL A 67 2.78 -8.64 11.81
C VAL A 67 2.81 -10.04 11.18
N LEU A 68 3.99 -10.52 10.77
CA LEU A 68 4.14 -11.89 10.28
C LEU A 68 4.11 -12.89 11.45
N ALA A 69 3.65 -14.12 11.19
CA ALA A 69 3.48 -15.19 12.19
C ALA A 69 4.76 -16.02 12.41
#